data_AF-A0A9E5N6Z9-F1
#
_entry.id   AF-A0A9E5N6Z9-F1
#
_cell.length_a   1.000
_cell.length_b   1.000
_cell.length_c   1.000
_cell.angle_alpha   90.00
_cell.angle_beta   90.00
_cell.angle_gamma   90.00
#
_symmetry.space_group_name_H-M   'P 1'
#
loop_
_entity.id
_entity.type
_entity.pdbx_description
1 polymer ?
#
loop_
_entity_poly.entity_id
_entity_poly.type
_entity_poly.pdbx_seq_one_letter_code
_entity_poly.pdbx_strand_id
1 'polypeptide(L)'
;LREIIVDTVEQGLKRHHMKGLIELDVTKGREYIRKHKEKTGEALSFTGWIMRCIGQAVDEHKYVQAMRKGKKVVIFDDVDISVMVERVVEARVFPVVFVVRKANKKSLRE
;
A
#
# COMPACT_ATOMS: atom_id res chain seq x y z
N LEU A 1 23.90 5.69 0.76
CA LEU A 1 22.51 5.23 0.53
C LEU A 1 22.24 3.85 1.15
N ARG A 2 23.04 2.81 0.80
CA ARG A 2 22.87 1.45 1.36
C ARG A 2 22.82 1.41 2.89
N GLU A 3 23.75 2.07 3.57
CA GLU A 3 23.82 2.07 5.05
C GLU A 3 22.57 2.68 5.70
N ILE A 4 22.03 3.77 5.14
CA ILE A 4 20.80 4.41 5.64
C ILE A 4 19.59 3.46 5.54
N ILE A 5 19.51 2.69 4.45
CA ILE A 5 18.43 1.71 4.26
C ILE A 5 18.56 0.59 5.30
N VAL A 6 19.77 0.08 5.51
CA VAL A 6 20.04 -0.97 6.50
C VAL A 6 19.67 -0.50 7.90
N ASP A 7 20.14 0.67 8.33
CA ASP A 7 19.79 1.22 9.65
C ASP A 7 18.27 1.42 9.79
N THR A 8 17.59 1.95 8.76
CA THR A 8 16.12 2.11 8.78
C THR A 8 15.40 0.78 9.00
N VAL A 9 15.84 -0.28 8.32
CA VAL A 9 15.27 -1.63 8.47
C VAL A 9 15.57 -2.18 9.86
N GLU A 10 16.81 -2.06 10.35
CA GLU A 10 17.20 -2.50 11.69
C GLU A 10 16.40 -1.81 12.78
N GLN A 11 16.16 -0.50 12.69
CA GLN A 11 15.28 0.21 13.63
C GLN A 11 13.83 -0.26 13.51
N GLY A 12 13.36 -0.55 12.30
CA GLY A 12 12.02 -1.10 12.06
C GLY A 12 11.81 -2.46 12.72
N LEU A 13 12.82 -3.33 12.68
CA LEU A 13 12.80 -4.68 13.26
C LEU A 13 12.73 -4.69 14.79
N LYS A 14 13.19 -3.62 15.47
CA LYS A 14 13.12 -3.50 16.94
C LYS A 14 11.70 -3.28 17.47
N ARG A 15 10.72 -3.02 16.60
CA ARG A 15 9.31 -2.87 17.01
C ARG A 15 8.72 -4.23 17.38
N HIS A 16 7.71 -4.23 18.25
CA HIS A 16 6.99 -5.46 18.59
C HIS A 16 6.03 -5.82 17.45
N HIS A 17 6.46 -6.75 16.58
CA HIS A 17 5.70 -7.18 15.42
C HIS A 17 4.84 -8.40 15.75
N MET A 18 3.55 -8.33 15.41
CA MET A 18 2.69 -9.50 15.26
C MET A 18 2.55 -9.79 13.77
N LYS A 19 2.87 -11.02 13.35
CA LYS A 19 2.77 -11.46 11.96
C LYS A 19 1.47 -12.23 11.77
N GLY A 20 0.62 -11.77 10.86
CA GLY A 20 -0.58 -12.48 10.43
C GLY A 20 -0.44 -12.86 8.96
N LEU A 21 -0.67 -14.14 8.64
CA LEU A 21 -0.85 -14.60 7.28
C LEU A 21 -2.34 -14.78 7.04
N ILE A 22 -2.84 -14.24 5.95
CA ILE A 22 -4.24 -14.36 5.54
C ILE A 22 -4.32 -14.76 4.07
N GLU A 23 -5.34 -15.53 3.73
CA GLU A 23 -5.71 -15.86 2.36
C GLU A 23 -7.00 -15.12 2.02
N LEU A 24 -7.02 -14.49 0.84
CA LEU A 24 -8.16 -13.69 0.38
C LEU A 24 -8.57 -14.18 -1.00
N ASP A 25 -9.85 -14.53 -1.15
CA ASP A 25 -10.41 -14.81 -2.47
C ASP A 25 -10.56 -13.50 -3.25
N VAL A 26 -9.82 -13.39 -4.36
CA VAL A 26 -9.79 -12.22 -5.25
C VAL A 26 -10.58 -12.43 -6.55
N THR A 27 -11.30 -13.55 -6.69
CA THR A 27 -11.95 -13.96 -7.94
C THR A 27 -12.86 -12.87 -8.49
N LYS A 28 -13.78 -12.34 -7.65
CA LYS A 28 -14.69 -11.26 -8.05
C LYS A 28 -13.96 -9.97 -8.41
N GLY A 29 -12.90 -9.63 -7.69
CA GLY A 29 -12.07 -8.45 -7.96
C GLY A 29 -11.38 -8.53 -9.32
N ARG A 30 -10.79 -9.68 -9.63
CA ARG A 30 -10.14 -9.94 -10.93
C ARG A 30 -11.16 -9.96 -12.08
N GLU A 31 -12.33 -10.54 -11.85
CA GLU A 31 -13.41 -10.55 -12.84
C GLU A 31 -13.90 -9.14 -13.16
N TYR A 32 -14.07 -8.29 -12.13
CA TYR A 32 -14.44 -6.89 -12.30
C TYR A 32 -13.41 -6.14 -13.16
N ILE A 33 -12.11 -6.29 -12.86
CA ILE A 33 -11.04 -5.63 -13.62
C ILE A 33 -11.07 -6.06 -15.10
N ARG A 34 -11.26 -7.36 -15.37
CA ARG A 34 -11.36 -7.88 -16.74
C ARG A 34 -12.57 -7.30 -17.47
N LYS A 35 -13.76 -7.34 -16.84
CA LYS A 35 -15.01 -6.80 -17.41
C LYS A 35 -14.91 -5.30 -17.66
N HIS A 36 -14.23 -4.55 -16.79
CA HIS A 36 -13.98 -3.12 -16.99
C HIS A 36 -13.15 -2.88 -18.25
N LYS A 37 -12.07 -3.65 -18.43
CA LYS A 37 -11.22 -3.56 -19.62
C LYS A 37 -11.98 -3.92 -20.90
N GLU A 38 -12.80 -4.97 -20.87
CA GLU A 38 -13.64 -5.37 -22.02
C GLU A 38 -14.64 -4.28 -22.42
N LYS A 39 -15.23 -3.58 -21.44
CA LYS A 39 -16.25 -2.55 -21.68
C LYS A 39 -15.68 -1.19 -22.07
N THR A 40 -14.53 -0.80 -21.52
CA THR A 40 -14.01 0.57 -21.61
C THR A 40 -12.70 0.68 -22.40
N GLY A 41 -12.03 -0.45 -22.66
CA GLY A 41 -10.66 -0.48 -23.19
C GLY A 41 -9.58 -0.14 -22.16
N GLU A 42 -9.93 0.37 -20.98
CA GLU A 42 -9.00 0.79 -19.94
C GLU A 42 -8.50 -0.41 -19.11
N ALA A 43 -7.18 -0.55 -18.98
CA ALA A 43 -6.56 -1.58 -18.15
C ALA A 43 -6.31 -1.05 -16.73
N LEU A 44 -7.13 -1.48 -15.76
CA LEU A 44 -6.91 -1.19 -14.35
C LEU A 44 -5.84 -2.12 -13.74
N SER A 45 -5.02 -1.57 -12.86
CA SER A 45 -3.97 -2.32 -12.15
C SER A 45 -4.55 -3.18 -11.05
N PHE A 46 -4.18 -4.46 -11.00
CA PHE A 46 -4.55 -5.34 -9.89
C PHE A 46 -3.95 -4.87 -8.56
N THR A 47 -2.69 -4.41 -8.56
CA THR A 47 -2.08 -3.80 -7.37
C THR A 47 -2.81 -2.51 -6.96
N GLY A 48 -3.21 -1.68 -7.93
CA GLY A 48 -4.02 -0.49 -7.66
C GLY A 48 -5.37 -0.84 -7.01
N TRP A 49 -6.00 -1.93 -7.46
CA TRP A 49 -7.22 -2.46 -6.84
C TRP A 49 -7.00 -2.93 -5.40
N ILE A 50 -5.93 -3.67 -5.14
CA ILE A 50 -5.55 -4.06 -3.77
C ILE A 50 -5.34 -2.82 -2.89
N MET A 51 -4.62 -1.82 -3.38
CA MET A 51 -4.38 -0.57 -2.65
C MET A 51 -5.67 0.19 -2.36
N ARG A 52 -6.64 0.17 -3.28
CA ARG A 52 -7.96 0.76 -3.06
C ARG A 52 -8.77 0.01 -2.00
N CYS A 53 -8.66 -1.32 -1.93
CA CYS A 53 -9.26 -2.12 -0.87
C CYS A 53 -8.62 -1.82 0.49
N ILE A 54 -7.28 -1.77 0.56
CA ILE A 54 -6.54 -1.41 1.78
C ILE A 54 -6.91 0.00 2.23
N GLY A 55 -6.91 0.97 1.31
CA GLY A 55 -7.23 2.37 1.59
C GLY A 55 -8.59 2.52 2.25
N GLN A 56 -9.61 1.82 1.73
CA GLN A 56 -10.95 1.82 2.30
C GLN A 56 -11.02 1.09 3.66
N ALA A 57 -10.43 -0.11 3.77
CA ALA A 57 -10.46 -0.86 5.04
C ALA A 57 -9.80 -0.08 6.18
N VAL A 58 -8.70 0.62 5.91
CA VAL A 58 -8.03 1.50 6.88
C VAL A 58 -8.87 2.75 7.15
N ASP A 59 -9.60 3.29 6.16
CA ASP A 59 -10.48 4.44 6.35
C ASP A 59 -11.64 4.12 7.30
N GLU A 60 -12.23 2.93 7.16
CA GLU A 60 -13.29 2.39 8.01
C GLU A 60 -12.77 2.07 9.43
N HIS A 61 -11.48 1.73 9.56
CA HIS A 61 -10.84 1.34 10.83
C HIS A 61 -9.51 2.05 11.09
N LYS A 62 -9.52 3.40 11.14
CA LYS A 62 -8.30 4.26 11.19
C LYS A 62 -7.31 3.95 12.30
N TYR A 63 -7.74 3.31 13.38
CA TYR A 63 -6.86 2.95 14.49
C TYR A 63 -5.73 2.00 14.07
N VAL A 64 -5.90 1.23 12.98
CA VAL A 64 -4.85 0.33 12.46
C VAL A 64 -3.61 1.07 11.97
N GLN A 65 -3.75 2.33 11.52
CA GLN A 65 -2.63 3.19 11.12
C GLN A 65 -2.21 4.18 12.21
N ALA A 66 -2.71 4.02 13.43
CA ALA A 66 -2.40 4.93 14.53
C ALA A 66 -0.92 4.82 14.95
N MET A 67 -0.33 5.96 15.26
CA MET A 67 1.08 6.06 15.67
C MET A 67 1.19 6.57 17.09
N ARG A 68 2.03 5.94 17.90
CA ARG A 68 2.29 6.37 19.27
C ARG A 68 3.34 7.49 19.29
N LYS A 69 3.02 8.61 19.93
CA LYS A 69 3.93 9.72 20.22
C LYS A 69 4.00 9.94 21.74
N GLY A 70 4.96 9.30 22.40
CA GLY A 70 5.08 9.31 23.86
C GLY A 70 3.87 8.65 24.54
N LYS A 71 3.08 9.43 25.28
CA LYS A 71 1.81 8.99 25.91
C LYS A 71 0.57 9.24 25.02
N LYS A 72 0.73 9.85 23.84
CA LYS A 72 -0.37 10.17 22.93
C LYS A 72 -0.45 9.16 21.79
N VAL A 73 -1.66 8.94 21.28
CA VAL A 73 -1.93 8.21 20.04
C VAL A 73 -2.36 9.22 19.00
N VAL A 74 -1.70 9.20 17.84
CA VAL A 74 -1.99 10.05 16.70
C VAL A 74 -2.66 9.20 15.64
N ILE A 75 -3.86 9.61 15.21
CA ILE A 75 -4.64 8.96 14.16
C ILE A 75 -4.67 9.92 12.98
N PHE A 76 -4.41 9.42 11.78
CA PHE A 76 -4.39 10.21 10.56
C PHE A 76 -5.72 10.05 9.82
N ASP A 77 -6.23 11.16 9.26
CA ASP A 77 -7.44 11.15 8.45
C ASP A 77 -7.19 10.59 7.05
N ASP A 78 -6.03 10.94 6.49
CA ASP A 78 -5.58 10.42 5.20
C ASP A 78 -4.89 9.06 5.37
N VAL A 79 -5.07 8.18 4.40
CA VAL A 79 -4.39 6.88 4.32
C VAL A 79 -3.37 6.94 3.20
N ASP A 80 -2.09 6.89 3.57
CA ASP A 80 -0.99 6.84 2.60
C ASP A 80 -0.45 5.40 2.52
N ILE A 81 -0.32 4.89 1.30
CA ILE A 81 0.17 3.52 1.08
C ILE A 81 1.53 3.55 0.40
N SER A 82 2.54 3.04 1.09
CA SER A 82 3.87 2.80 0.56
C SER A 82 3.90 1.46 -0.16
N VAL A 83 4.25 1.46 -1.45
CA VAL A 83 4.44 0.28 -2.28
C VAL A 83 5.85 0.25 -2.84
N MET A 84 6.49 -0.91 -2.79
CA MET A 84 7.80 -1.10 -3.41
C MET A 84 7.62 -1.36 -4.90
N VAL A 85 8.24 -0.54 -5.72
CA VAL A 85 8.24 -0.69 -7.18
C VAL A 85 9.66 -0.80 -7.69
N GLU A 86 9.86 -1.65 -8.67
CA GLU A 86 11.14 -1.77 -9.36
C GLU A 86 11.27 -0.68 -10.41
N ARG A 87 12.41 0.02 -10.41
CA ARG A 87 12.76 1.02 -11.43
C ARG A 87 14.06 0.61 -12.10
N VAL A 88 14.06 0.63 -13.43
CA VAL A 88 15.26 0.41 -14.22
C VAL A 88 15.95 1.75 -14.46
N VAL A 89 17.18 1.89 -13.98
CA VAL A 89 18.05 3.04 -14.21
C VAL A 89 19.39 2.50 -14.70
N GLU A 90 19.86 2.94 -15.88
CA GLU A 90 21.14 2.49 -16.47
C GLU A 90 21.28 0.95 -16.52
N ALA A 91 20.24 0.26 -16.99
CA ALA A 91 20.16 -1.20 -17.07
C ALA A 91 20.25 -1.95 -15.73
N ARG A 92 20.14 -1.25 -14.59
CA ARG A 92 20.09 -1.84 -13.25
C ARG A 92 18.71 -1.67 -12.64
N VAL A 93 18.23 -2.70 -11.95
CA VAL A 93 16.94 -2.68 -11.24
C VAL A 93 17.16 -2.16 -9.82
N PHE A 94 16.43 -1.12 -9.44
CA PHE A 94 16.44 -0.54 -8.11
C PHE A 94 15.05 -0.63 -7.47
N PRO A 95 14.93 -1.14 -6.23
CA PRO A 95 13.69 -1.05 -5.48
C PRO A 95 13.50 0.37 -4.98
N VAL A 96 12.39 0.99 -5.35
CA VAL A 96 12.02 2.34 -4.91
C VAL A 96 10.70 2.26 -4.16
N VAL A 97 10.63 2.92 -3.01
CA VAL A 97 9.36 3.10 -2.29
C VAL A 97 8.57 4.21 -2.98
N PHE A 98 7.44 3.86 -3.55
CA PHE A 98 6.47 4.81 -4.10
C PHE A 98 5.30 4.96 -3.12
N VAL A 99 4.90 6.21 -2.84
CA VAL A 99 3.83 6.49 -1.88
C VAL A 99 2.60 6.99 -2.63
N VAL A 100 1.51 6.22 -2.56
CA VAL A 100 0.19 6.70 -3.01
C VAL A 100 -0.44 7.46 -1.86
N ARG A 101 -0.49 8.78 -2.01
CA ARG A 101 -1.06 9.69 -1.01
C ARG A 101 -2.58 9.64 -1.03
N LYS A 102 -3.20 9.75 0.15
CA LYS A 102 -4.66 9.84 0.34
C LYS A 102 -5.43 8.74 -0.40
N ALA A 103 -4.92 7.52 -0.36
CA ALA A 103 -5.49 6.36 -1.07
C ALA A 103 -6.96 6.10 -0.70
N ASN A 104 -7.38 6.43 0.52
CA ASN A 104 -8.78 6.38 0.96
C ASN A 104 -9.71 7.36 0.22
N LYS A 105 -9.16 8.44 -0.35
CA LYS A 105 -9.92 9.46 -1.09
C LYS A 105 -9.84 9.28 -2.60
N LYS A 106 -9.06 8.31 -3.09
CA LYS A 106 -8.87 8.04 -4.51
C LYS A 106 -9.89 7.02 -5.02
N SER A 107 -10.38 7.23 -6.22
CA SER A 107 -11.00 6.16 -6.99
C SER A 107 -9.93 5.17 -7.45
N LEU A 108 -10.36 4.02 -7.98
CA LEU A 108 -9.43 3.02 -8.54
C LEU A 108 -8.60 3.54 -9.72
N ARG A 109 -9.06 4.62 -10.37
CA ARG A 109 -8.41 5.21 -11.54
C ARG A 109 -7.30 6.22 -11.16
N GLU A 110 -7.34 6.77 -9.96
CA GLU A 110 -6.45 7.85 -9.46
C GLU A 110 -5.26 7.33 -8.64
#